data_AF-A0A3D2TMQ6-F1
#
_entry.id   AF-A0A3D2TMQ6-F1
#
_cell.length_a   1.000
_cell.length_b   1.000
_cell.length_c   1.000
_cell.angle_alpha   90.00
_cell.angle_beta   90.00
_cell.angle_gamma   90.00
#
_symmetry.space_group_name_H-M   'P 1'
#
loop_
_entity.id
_entity.type
_entity.pdbx_description
1 polymer ?
#
loop_
_entity_poly.entity_id
_entity_poly.type
_entity_poly.pdbx_seq_one_letter_code
_entity_poly.pdbx_strand_id
1 'polypeptide(L)'
;MGDMFGRFPDVFSICTGSAGGVLMTPAIKTPTNLSLDSQQSVSGKISFSELVSLAKSQGFITYLQANDFLPDEANDSHQVQLLLELSECMGIDFVEGSDSTPRTIKEESSDADAQRESLFAADLPKLTDDPIRMYLSQMCRIPLLTRDEEVTLAKKIELSRKRFRRNLLRSFFALEATCETLSKVHSGELPFDRTIKVSLTERLTKEQISARLPMNLPTLKHLMHAQRGLFATLISHSATPEAKRSARQDYLRNRGKMLSLVEELSLRTRRVQPLMQELEGLSRRMDYLQGHLKQLKAEGASVNRITLARQELKALMMKTLESPSSLRKRCQGLRKQLKEFDRVKRELSSSNLRLVVSIAKKYRNRG
;
A
#
# COMPACT_ATOMS: atom_id res chain seq x y z
N MET A 1 -30.22 -5.20 32.79
CA MET A 1 -29.56 -4.28 31.84
C MET A 1 -28.86 -5.11 30.77
N GLY A 2 -29.69 -5.71 29.92
CA GLY A 2 -29.28 -6.68 28.90
C GLY A 2 -28.93 -6.03 27.56
N ASP A 3 -28.17 -6.78 26.77
CA ASP A 3 -28.02 -6.68 25.31
C ASP A 3 -27.72 -5.31 24.70
N MET A 4 -26.44 -4.89 24.72
CA MET A 4 -25.98 -3.73 23.94
C MET A 4 -24.56 -3.88 23.38
N PHE A 5 -24.26 -5.01 22.74
CA PHE A 5 -23.14 -5.08 21.79
C PHE A 5 -23.58 -5.81 20.52
N GLY A 6 -24.72 -5.39 19.97
CA GLY A 6 -25.00 -5.59 18.55
C GLY A 6 -23.99 -4.77 17.75
N ARG A 7 -23.04 -5.48 17.11
CA ARG A 7 -22.16 -5.02 16.01
C ARG A 7 -21.83 -3.53 16.03
N PHE A 8 -20.62 -3.18 16.50
CA PHE A 8 -19.99 -1.96 15.99
C PHE A 8 -20.07 -2.04 14.46
N PRO A 9 -20.76 -1.12 13.77
CA PRO A 9 -20.73 -1.13 12.32
C PRO A 9 -19.27 -1.02 11.93
N ASP A 10 -18.80 -1.88 11.04
CA ASP A 10 -17.50 -1.74 10.42
C ASP A 10 -17.49 -0.34 9.78
N VAL A 11 -16.92 0.65 10.50
CA VAL A 11 -16.90 2.07 10.11
C VAL A 11 -16.11 2.23 8.80
N PHE A 12 -15.38 1.18 8.43
CA PHE A 12 -14.56 1.04 7.22
C PHE A 12 -14.95 -0.17 6.38
N SER A 13 -16.23 -0.60 6.37
CA SER A 13 -16.70 -1.48 5.31
C SER A 13 -16.52 -0.74 3.98
N ILE A 14 -15.59 -1.26 3.19
CA ILE A 14 -15.34 -0.89 1.80
C ILE A 14 -16.65 -1.11 1.04
N CYS A 15 -16.92 -0.16 0.14
CA CYS A 15 -17.97 -0.10 -0.86
C CYS A 15 -18.63 -1.44 -1.21
N THR A 16 -19.76 -1.76 -0.57
CA THR A 16 -20.78 -2.63 -1.18
C THR A 16 -22.15 -2.08 -0.79
N GLY A 17 -22.80 -1.45 -1.76
CA GLY A 17 -24.10 -0.83 -1.62
C GLY A 17 -24.72 -0.69 -2.99
N SER A 18 -25.09 -1.84 -3.56
CA SER A 18 -26.02 -1.94 -4.68
C SER A 18 -27.35 -1.31 -4.25
N ALA A 19 -27.79 -0.29 -4.99
CA ALA A 19 -29.18 0.12 -5.05
C ALA A 19 -29.46 0.50 -6.51
N GLY A 20 -30.18 -0.39 -7.19
CA GLY A 20 -30.78 -0.11 -8.49
C GLY A 20 -31.81 1.00 -8.35
N GLY A 21 -31.79 1.91 -9.32
CA GLY A 21 -32.73 2.99 -9.47
C GLY A 21 -32.68 3.44 -10.92
N VAL A 22 -33.45 2.75 -11.76
CA VAL A 22 -33.73 3.09 -13.15
C VAL A 22 -34.35 4.49 -13.19
N LEU A 23 -33.70 5.46 -13.83
CA LEU A 23 -34.38 6.61 -14.41
C LEU A 23 -33.71 7.02 -15.73
N MET A 24 -34.58 7.32 -16.68
CA MET A 24 -34.35 7.36 -18.11
C MET A 24 -33.40 8.46 -18.59
N THR A 25 -32.77 8.19 -19.72
CA THR A 25 -32.24 9.16 -20.68
C THR A 25 -33.27 10.25 -21.03
N PRO A 26 -32.81 11.41 -21.52
CA PRO A 26 -32.86 11.56 -22.97
C PRO A 26 -31.57 12.10 -23.60
N ALA A 27 -31.37 11.67 -24.84
CA ALA A 27 -30.35 12.11 -25.78
C ALA A 27 -30.37 13.62 -26.05
N ILE A 28 -29.23 14.17 -26.48
CA ILE A 28 -29.15 15.22 -27.53
C ILE A 28 -27.70 15.32 -28.05
N LYS A 29 -27.58 14.94 -29.34
CA LYS A 29 -26.81 15.53 -30.46
C LYS A 29 -25.27 15.63 -30.39
N THR A 30 -24.66 14.86 -31.28
CA THR A 30 -23.37 15.14 -31.94
C THR A 30 -23.36 16.52 -32.61
N PRO A 31 -22.15 17.09 -32.81
CA PRO A 31 -21.74 17.34 -34.20
C PRO A 31 -20.31 16.91 -34.53
N THR A 32 -20.22 16.27 -35.71
CA THR A 32 -19.28 16.48 -36.83
C THR A 32 -17.76 16.58 -36.60
N ASN A 33 -17.10 15.63 -37.28
CA ASN A 33 -15.72 15.58 -37.76
C ASN A 33 -15.16 16.93 -38.25
N LEU A 34 -13.88 17.17 -37.93
CA LEU A 34 -12.94 17.84 -38.82
C LEU A 34 -11.62 17.05 -38.83
N SER A 35 -11.27 16.58 -40.01
CA SER A 35 -10.09 15.79 -40.36
C SER A 35 -8.80 16.60 -40.27
N LEU A 36 -7.73 15.96 -39.78
CA LEU A 36 -6.34 16.38 -40.01
C LEU A 36 -5.49 15.13 -40.24
N ASP A 37 -4.54 15.30 -41.16
CA ASP A 37 -3.87 14.28 -41.94
C ASP A 37 -2.96 13.30 -41.18
N SER A 38 -2.76 12.20 -41.90
CA SER A 38 -1.78 11.14 -41.75
C SER A 38 -0.35 11.64 -41.47
N GLN A 39 0.24 11.09 -40.40
CA GLN A 39 1.52 10.38 -40.34
C GLN A 39 2.10 10.49 -38.93
N GLN A 40 2.08 9.40 -38.14
CA GLN A 40 3.22 8.96 -37.31
C GLN A 40 2.85 7.76 -36.40
N SER A 41 3.61 6.68 -36.62
CA SER A 41 3.95 5.59 -35.69
C SER A 41 2.86 4.90 -34.86
N VAL A 42 2.67 3.62 -35.18
CA VAL A 42 2.05 2.59 -34.35
C VAL A 42 2.77 2.50 -32.99
N SER A 43 2.22 3.15 -31.96
CA SER A 43 2.44 2.76 -30.57
C SER A 43 1.07 2.63 -29.93
N GLY A 44 0.64 1.40 -29.63
CA GLY A 44 -0.63 1.13 -28.96
C GLY A 44 -0.63 1.68 -27.54
N LYS A 45 -0.99 2.95 -27.37
CA LYS A 45 -1.20 3.58 -26.06
C LYS A 45 -2.65 3.34 -25.66
N ILE A 46 -2.87 2.46 -24.70
CA ILE A 46 -4.20 2.23 -24.10
C ILE A 46 -4.63 3.54 -23.43
N SER A 47 -5.82 4.04 -23.77
CA SER A 47 -6.33 5.26 -23.15
C SER A 47 -6.80 4.98 -21.72
N PHE A 48 -6.72 5.97 -20.82
CA PHE A 48 -7.12 5.82 -19.41
C PHE A 48 -8.57 5.31 -19.24
N SER A 49 -9.49 5.77 -20.09
CA SER A 49 -10.89 5.32 -20.11
C SER A 49 -11.03 3.83 -20.45
N GLU A 50 -10.19 3.32 -21.35
CA GLU A 50 -10.16 1.93 -21.77
C GLU A 50 -9.57 1.04 -20.67
N LEU A 51 -8.52 1.50 -19.99
CA LEU A 51 -7.98 0.77 -18.83
C LEU A 51 -9.01 0.68 -17.71
N VAL A 52 -9.80 1.74 -17.47
CA VAL A 52 -10.87 1.72 -16.46
C VAL A 52 -12.00 0.76 -16.84
N SER A 53 -12.41 0.69 -18.11
CA SER A 53 -13.47 -0.22 -18.55
C SER A 53 -13.02 -1.69 -18.47
N LEU A 54 -11.78 -1.97 -18.84
CA LEU A 54 -11.16 -3.30 -18.70
C LEU A 54 -11.00 -3.70 -17.23
N ALA A 55 -10.52 -2.78 -16.38
CA ALA A 55 -10.37 -3.03 -14.96
C ALA A 55 -11.73 -3.29 -14.27
N LYS A 56 -12.79 -2.59 -14.70
CA LYS A 56 -14.17 -2.82 -14.20
C LYS A 56 -14.72 -4.19 -14.61
N SER A 57 -14.42 -4.67 -15.82
CA SER A 57 -14.92 -5.95 -16.30
C SER A 57 -14.14 -7.13 -15.70
N GLN A 58 -12.83 -6.98 -15.50
CA GLN A 58 -11.95 -8.04 -15.02
C GLN A 58 -11.82 -8.08 -13.48
N GLY A 59 -11.95 -6.93 -12.79
CA GLY A 59 -11.79 -6.82 -11.34
C GLY A 59 -10.34 -6.88 -10.84
N PHE A 60 -9.36 -7.03 -11.74
CA PHE A 60 -7.92 -6.95 -11.47
C PHE A 60 -7.22 -6.18 -12.59
N ILE A 61 -6.03 -5.62 -12.33
CA ILE A 61 -5.15 -5.02 -13.35
C ILE A 61 -3.85 -5.82 -13.37
N THR A 62 -3.40 -6.23 -14.55
CA THR A 62 -2.10 -6.90 -14.68
C THR A 62 -0.96 -5.89 -14.72
N TYR A 63 0.22 -6.30 -14.24
CA TYR A 63 1.43 -5.47 -14.34
C TYR A 63 1.83 -5.13 -15.78
N LEU A 64 1.45 -5.97 -16.76
CA LEU A 64 1.68 -5.70 -18.18
C LEU A 64 0.79 -4.56 -18.68
N GLN A 65 -0.51 -4.62 -18.41
CA GLN A 65 -1.45 -3.53 -18.74
C GLN A 65 -1.08 -2.21 -18.05
N ALA A 66 -0.60 -2.28 -16.80
CA ALA A 66 -0.09 -1.13 -16.09
C ALA A 66 1.16 -0.54 -16.75
N ASN A 67 2.05 -1.39 -17.27
CA ASN A 67 3.25 -0.98 -17.97
C ASN A 67 2.95 -0.36 -19.35
N ASP A 68 1.98 -0.90 -20.07
CA ASP A 68 1.54 -0.37 -21.37
C ASP A 68 0.93 1.04 -21.24
N PHE A 69 0.34 1.33 -20.08
CA PHE A 69 -0.16 2.66 -19.72
C PHE A 69 0.96 3.64 -19.28
N LEU A 70 2.12 3.14 -18.86
CA LEU A 70 3.24 3.92 -18.34
C LEU A 70 4.35 4.05 -19.42
N PRO A 71 4.37 5.15 -20.21
CA PRO A 71 5.37 5.34 -21.25
C PRO A 71 6.80 5.31 -20.70
N ASP A 72 7.73 4.75 -21.49
CA ASP A 72 9.11 4.47 -21.07
C ASP A 72 9.94 5.72 -20.72
N GLU A 73 9.57 6.89 -21.25
CA GLU A 73 10.39 8.11 -21.18
C GLU A 73 9.92 9.14 -20.14
N ALA A 74 8.73 8.96 -19.58
CA ALA A 74 8.26 9.78 -18.48
C ALA A 74 7.39 8.91 -17.57
N ASN A 75 7.99 8.46 -16.46
CA ASN A 75 7.24 8.04 -15.29
C ASN A 75 6.54 9.28 -14.71
N ASP A 76 5.58 9.85 -15.45
CA ASP A 76 4.81 11.00 -15.02
C ASP A 76 4.17 10.60 -13.71
N SER A 77 4.63 11.25 -12.62
CA SER A 77 4.14 10.97 -11.27
C SER A 77 2.61 11.02 -11.21
N HIS A 78 2.00 11.83 -12.09
CA HIS A 78 0.56 11.95 -12.26
C HIS A 78 -0.10 10.67 -12.80
N GLN A 79 0.47 10.00 -13.81
CA GLN A 79 -0.11 8.78 -14.39
C GLN A 79 0.00 7.60 -13.41
N VAL A 80 1.13 7.48 -12.71
CA VAL A 80 1.30 6.51 -11.62
C VAL A 80 0.29 6.79 -10.49
N GLN A 81 0.07 8.06 -10.16
CA GLN A 81 -0.87 8.46 -9.11
C GLN A 81 -2.32 8.17 -9.50
N LEU A 82 -2.71 8.42 -10.75
CA LEU A 82 -4.01 8.04 -11.30
C LEU A 82 -4.23 6.52 -11.23
N LEU A 83 -3.22 5.73 -11.61
CA LEU A 83 -3.29 4.27 -11.56
C LEU A 83 -3.44 3.76 -10.12
N LEU A 84 -2.69 4.34 -9.17
CA LEU A 84 -2.82 4.02 -7.75
C LEU A 84 -4.20 4.42 -7.21
N GLU A 85 -4.72 5.59 -7.57
CA GLU A 85 -6.04 6.06 -7.19
C GLU A 85 -7.15 5.16 -7.76
N LEU A 86 -7.04 4.72 -9.02
CA LEU A 86 -7.95 3.74 -9.62
C LEU A 86 -7.97 2.42 -8.84
N SER A 87 -6.79 1.88 -8.52
CA SER A 87 -6.69 0.63 -7.74
C SER A 87 -7.36 0.75 -6.38
N GLU A 88 -7.31 1.94 -5.76
CA GLU A 88 -7.86 2.21 -4.44
C GLU A 88 -9.37 2.49 -4.45
N CYS A 89 -9.86 3.27 -5.43
CA CYS A 89 -11.28 3.61 -5.57
C CYS A 89 -12.12 2.41 -5.98
N MET A 90 -11.57 1.56 -6.85
CA MET A 90 -12.28 0.39 -7.38
C MET A 90 -11.96 -0.90 -6.61
N GLY A 91 -10.99 -0.88 -5.69
CA GLY A 91 -10.58 -2.07 -4.93
C GLY A 91 -9.94 -3.15 -5.80
N ILE A 92 -9.28 -2.74 -6.89
CA ILE A 92 -8.72 -3.62 -7.91
C ILE A 92 -7.28 -3.96 -7.53
N ASP A 93 -6.99 -5.24 -7.38
CA ASP A 93 -5.65 -5.72 -7.06
C ASP A 93 -4.78 -5.82 -8.31
N PHE A 94 -3.48 -5.50 -8.16
CA PHE A 94 -2.48 -5.79 -9.18
C PHE A 94 -2.10 -7.26 -9.10
N VAL A 95 -2.20 -7.97 -10.22
CA VAL A 95 -1.90 -9.41 -10.30
C VAL A 95 -0.76 -9.64 -11.30
N GLU A 96 0.10 -10.61 -10.98
CA GLU A 96 1.10 -11.13 -11.91
C GLU A 96 0.49 -12.22 -12.78
N GLY A 97 0.56 -12.06 -14.11
CA GLY A 97 0.25 -13.11 -15.07
C GLY A 97 -1.19 -13.13 -15.60
N SER A 98 -1.33 -13.60 -16.84
CA SER A 98 -2.55 -13.75 -17.63
C SER A 98 -3.49 -14.85 -17.15
N ASP A 99 -3.55 -15.12 -15.84
CA ASP A 99 -4.40 -16.18 -15.31
C ASP A 99 -5.77 -15.61 -14.92
N SER A 100 -6.62 -15.59 -15.93
CA SER A 100 -8.07 -15.50 -15.82
C SER A 100 -8.63 -16.67 -15.01
N THR A 101 -8.65 -16.57 -13.69
CA THR A 101 -9.69 -17.19 -12.88
C THR A 101 -10.04 -16.30 -11.68
N PRO A 102 -11.33 -16.03 -11.42
CA PRO A 102 -11.75 -15.29 -10.24
C PRO A 102 -11.46 -16.15 -9.00
N ARG A 103 -10.43 -15.81 -8.24
CA ARG A 103 -10.12 -16.48 -6.97
C ARG A 103 -11.18 -16.11 -5.93
N THR A 104 -12.21 -16.95 -5.81
CA THR A 104 -12.95 -17.11 -4.56
C THR A 104 -11.97 -17.49 -3.45
N ILE A 105 -12.14 -16.85 -2.30
CA ILE A 105 -11.29 -17.01 -1.12
C ILE A 105 -11.28 -18.49 -0.69
N LYS A 106 -10.20 -19.20 -1.01
CA LYS A 106 -9.73 -20.37 -0.28
C LYS A 106 -8.28 -20.12 0.10
N GLU A 107 -8.03 -20.22 1.39
CA GLU A 107 -6.71 -20.22 1.99
C GLU A 107 -5.96 -21.47 1.52
N GLU A 108 -5.19 -21.34 0.44
CA GLU A 108 -4.14 -22.30 0.11
C GLU A 108 -2.85 -21.52 -0.14
N SER A 109 -2.09 -21.33 0.94
CA SER A 109 -0.73 -20.84 0.91
C SER A 109 0.15 -21.77 1.73
N SER A 110 0.67 -22.81 1.09
CA SER A 110 1.86 -23.56 1.50
C SER A 110 2.43 -24.45 0.39
N ASP A 111 1.61 -24.91 -0.55
CA ASP A 111 2.01 -26.06 -1.38
C ASP A 111 2.65 -25.71 -2.73
N ALA A 112 2.47 -24.51 -3.28
CA ALA A 112 3.02 -24.15 -4.59
C ALA A 112 4.54 -23.87 -4.57
N ASP A 113 5.08 -23.33 -3.47
CA ASP A 113 6.54 -23.19 -3.29
C ASP A 113 7.16 -24.54 -2.89
N ALA A 114 6.46 -25.37 -2.10
CA ALA A 114 6.93 -26.71 -1.73
C ALA A 114 6.93 -27.68 -2.93
N GLN A 115 5.98 -27.56 -3.86
CA GLN A 115 5.95 -28.36 -5.10
C GLN A 115 7.01 -27.91 -6.12
N ARG A 116 7.36 -26.62 -6.15
CA ARG A 116 8.53 -26.12 -6.90
C ARG A 116 9.86 -26.42 -6.21
N GLU A 117 9.89 -26.86 -4.97
CA GLU A 117 11.11 -27.42 -4.36
C GLU A 117 11.18 -28.95 -4.56
N SER A 118 10.04 -29.65 -4.50
CA SER A 118 10.00 -31.11 -4.58
C SER A 118 10.18 -31.68 -6.00
N LEU A 119 9.70 -30.98 -7.04
CA LEU A 119 9.94 -31.38 -8.43
C LEU A 119 11.41 -31.13 -8.89
N PHE A 120 12.19 -30.39 -8.10
CA PHE A 120 13.59 -30.03 -8.42
C PHE A 120 14.62 -30.78 -7.56
N ALA A 121 14.15 -31.72 -6.73
CA ALA A 121 14.97 -32.54 -5.84
C ALA A 121 15.29 -33.94 -6.41
N ALA A 122 14.65 -34.36 -7.51
CA ALA A 122 14.67 -35.76 -7.94
C ALA A 122 15.94 -36.19 -8.72
N ASP A 123 16.67 -35.27 -9.38
CA ASP A 123 17.75 -35.65 -10.31
C ASP A 123 19.08 -34.92 -10.08
N LEU A 124 19.60 -34.91 -8.85
CA LEU A 124 21.04 -34.60 -8.63
C LEU A 124 21.76 -35.70 -7.85
N PRO A 125 22.94 -36.16 -8.31
CA PRO A 125 23.79 -37.05 -7.55
C PRO A 125 24.20 -36.39 -6.23
N LYS A 126 24.29 -37.21 -5.17
CA LYS A 126 24.56 -36.81 -3.79
C LYS A 126 25.69 -35.78 -3.68
N LEU A 127 25.28 -34.58 -3.26
CA LEU A 127 25.99 -33.53 -2.52
C LEU A 127 27.53 -33.68 -2.42
N THR A 128 28.25 -32.87 -3.18
CA THR A 128 29.63 -32.50 -2.85
C THR A 128 29.62 -31.47 -1.72
N ASP A 129 30.46 -31.64 -0.69
CA ASP A 129 30.58 -30.77 0.51
C ASP A 129 31.05 -29.32 0.23
N ASP A 130 31.31 -28.95 -1.02
CA ASP A 130 31.79 -27.62 -1.38
C ASP A 130 30.65 -26.57 -1.42
N PRO A 131 30.59 -25.61 -0.47
CA PRO A 131 29.55 -24.59 -0.44
C PRO A 131 29.58 -23.69 -1.67
N ILE A 132 30.76 -23.50 -2.28
CA ILE A 132 30.94 -22.74 -3.52
C ILE A 132 30.26 -23.45 -4.70
N ARG A 133 30.42 -24.78 -4.80
CA ARG A 133 29.84 -25.57 -5.89
C ARG A 133 28.31 -25.64 -5.74
N MET A 134 27.81 -25.76 -4.51
CA MET A 134 26.39 -25.65 -4.19
C MET A 134 25.83 -24.29 -4.64
N TYR A 135 26.48 -23.19 -4.28
CA TYR A 135 26.05 -21.84 -4.64
C TYR A 135 26.05 -21.62 -6.17
N LEU A 136 27.10 -22.02 -6.87
CA LEU A 136 27.18 -21.88 -8.34
C LEU A 136 26.10 -22.72 -9.04
N SER A 137 25.82 -23.93 -8.55
CA SER A 137 24.73 -24.76 -9.06
C SER A 137 23.36 -24.10 -8.87
N GLN A 138 23.11 -23.52 -7.68
CA GLN A 138 21.88 -22.77 -7.41
C GLN A 138 21.75 -21.52 -8.29
N MET A 139 22.83 -20.77 -8.53
CA MET A 139 22.82 -19.60 -9.41
C MET A 139 22.57 -19.96 -10.87
N CYS A 140 23.11 -21.08 -11.36
CA CYS A 140 22.93 -21.53 -12.73
C CYS A 140 21.45 -21.82 -13.06
N ARG A 141 20.64 -22.17 -12.05
CA ARG A 141 19.20 -22.44 -12.19
C ARG A 141 18.36 -21.19 -12.50
N ILE A 142 18.85 -19.99 -12.20
CA ILE A 142 18.11 -18.73 -12.45
C ILE A 142 18.47 -18.22 -13.86
N PRO A 143 17.50 -18.03 -14.78
CA PRO A 143 17.75 -17.53 -16.13
C PRO A 143 18.25 -16.07 -16.11
N LEU A 144 18.97 -15.65 -17.15
CA LEU A 144 19.32 -14.24 -17.31
C LEU A 144 18.08 -13.47 -17.75
N LEU A 145 17.91 -12.27 -17.20
CA LEU A 145 16.90 -11.33 -17.67
C LEU A 145 17.38 -10.62 -18.93
N THR A 146 16.44 -10.32 -19.82
CA THR A 146 16.67 -9.37 -20.92
C THR A 146 16.58 -7.92 -20.41
N ARG A 147 17.10 -6.96 -21.19
CA ARG A 147 17.03 -5.53 -20.83
C ARG A 147 15.59 -5.06 -20.59
N ASP A 148 14.65 -5.53 -21.40
CA ASP A 148 13.24 -5.13 -21.28
C ASP A 148 12.61 -5.74 -20.01
N GLU A 149 12.93 -6.99 -19.70
CA GLU A 149 12.53 -7.63 -18.44
C GLU A 149 13.12 -6.91 -17.21
N GLU A 150 14.38 -6.45 -17.27
CA GLU A 150 14.97 -5.64 -16.19
C GLU A 150 14.22 -4.32 -15.99
N VAL A 151 13.85 -3.64 -17.07
CA VAL A 151 13.08 -2.39 -17.02
C VAL A 151 11.68 -2.63 -16.45
N THR A 152 10.98 -3.67 -16.88
CA THR A 152 9.64 -3.99 -16.35
C THR A 152 9.69 -4.34 -14.87
N LEU A 153 10.68 -5.13 -14.43
CA LEU A 153 10.91 -5.41 -13.01
C LEU A 153 11.24 -4.16 -12.21
N ALA A 154 12.06 -3.26 -12.75
CA ALA A 154 12.36 -1.97 -12.10
C ALA A 154 11.11 -1.10 -11.93
N LYS A 155 10.27 -0.98 -12.97
CA LYS A 155 8.98 -0.28 -12.89
C LYS A 155 8.06 -0.92 -11.85
N LYS A 156 7.98 -2.26 -11.82
CA LYS A 156 7.19 -3.02 -10.85
C LYS A 156 7.66 -2.81 -9.41
N ILE A 157 8.97 -2.72 -9.16
CA ILE A 157 9.53 -2.38 -7.84
C ILE A 157 9.11 -0.98 -7.41
N GLU A 158 9.16 0.01 -8.31
CA GLU A 158 8.74 1.38 -7.97
C GLU A 158 7.23 1.48 -7.73
N LEU A 159 6.40 0.81 -8.53
CA LEU A 159 4.95 0.76 -8.34
C LEU A 159 4.57 0.09 -7.02
N SER A 160 5.08 -1.11 -6.76
CA SER A 160 4.84 -1.84 -5.50
C SER A 160 5.32 -1.06 -4.28
N ARG A 161 6.49 -0.41 -4.38
CA ARG A 161 7.02 0.50 -3.34
C ARG A 161 6.10 1.70 -3.10
N LYS A 162 5.63 2.37 -4.16
CA LYS A 162 4.72 3.53 -4.06
C LYS A 162 3.38 3.09 -3.46
N ARG A 163 2.81 1.97 -3.91
CA ARG A 163 1.57 1.36 -3.37
C ARG A 163 1.69 1.03 -1.88
N PHE A 164 2.74 0.33 -1.48
CA PHE A 164 3.00 -0.01 -0.07
C PHE A 164 3.13 1.26 0.79
N ARG A 165 3.95 2.22 0.35
CA ARG A 165 4.17 3.48 1.08
C ARG A 165 2.86 4.25 1.26
N ARG A 166 2.07 4.40 0.19
CA ARG A 166 0.80 5.11 0.19
C ARG A 166 -0.20 4.49 1.16
N ASN A 167 -0.39 3.16 1.10
CA ASN A 167 -1.31 2.46 1.98
C ASN A 167 -0.87 2.55 3.47
N LEU A 168 0.44 2.52 3.73
CA LEU A 168 0.97 2.67 5.09
C LEU A 168 0.72 4.07 5.64
N LEU A 169 1.04 5.12 4.86
CA LEU A 169 0.78 6.53 5.22
C LEU A 169 -0.70 6.86 5.32
N ARG A 170 -1.58 6.01 4.76
CA ARG A 170 -3.02 6.12 4.93
C ARG A 170 -3.45 5.90 6.39
N SER A 171 -2.66 5.20 7.20
CA SER A 171 -2.93 5.03 8.64
C SER A 171 -2.58 6.31 9.39
N PHE A 172 -3.47 6.77 10.28
CA PHE A 172 -3.25 8.01 11.03
C PHE A 172 -1.98 7.94 11.89
N PHE A 173 -1.73 6.80 12.53
CA PHE A 173 -0.53 6.59 13.34
C PHE A 173 0.76 6.76 12.52
N ALA A 174 0.83 6.15 11.33
CA ALA A 174 2.00 6.28 10.46
C ALA A 174 2.16 7.71 9.91
N LEU A 175 1.03 8.39 9.64
CA LEU A 175 1.01 9.78 9.22
C LEU A 175 1.54 10.72 10.30
N GLU A 176 1.12 10.51 11.56
CA GLU A 176 1.59 11.27 12.71
C GLU A 176 3.10 11.11 12.92
N ALA A 177 3.59 9.87 12.97
CA ALA A 177 5.03 9.60 13.11
C ALA A 177 5.85 10.19 11.94
N THR A 178 5.28 10.21 10.73
CA THR A 178 5.89 10.84 9.56
C THR A 178 5.93 12.36 9.69
N CYS A 179 4.85 13.00 10.16
CA CYS A 179 4.80 14.44 10.40
C CYS A 179 5.79 14.88 11.49
N GLU A 180 5.95 14.08 12.55
CA GLU A 180 6.99 14.31 13.57
C GLU A 180 8.39 14.21 12.97
N THR A 181 8.65 13.17 12.18
CA THR A 181 9.94 12.99 11.49
C THR A 181 10.24 14.16 10.55
N LEU A 182 9.25 14.64 9.81
CA LEU A 182 9.39 15.80 8.91
C LEU A 182 9.59 17.10 9.69
N SER A 183 8.94 17.25 10.85
CA SER A 183 9.17 18.39 11.75
C SER A 183 10.61 18.42 12.28
N LYS A 184 11.17 17.25 12.63
CA LYS A 184 12.58 17.12 13.05
C LYS A 184 13.58 17.40 11.92
N VAL A 185 13.21 17.09 10.67
CA VAL A 185 14.02 17.48 9.50
C VAL A 185 13.97 18.99 9.29
N HIS A 186 12.80 19.61 9.50
CA HIS A 186 12.65 21.05 9.39
C HIS A 186 13.38 21.83 10.49
N SER A 187 13.41 21.31 11.73
CA SER A 187 14.20 21.89 12.83
C SER A 187 15.71 21.66 12.69
N GLY A 188 16.15 20.80 11.77
CA GLY A 188 17.55 20.47 11.54
C GLY A 188 18.10 19.34 12.42
N GLU A 189 17.28 18.71 13.26
CA GLU A 189 17.69 17.55 14.07
C GLU A 189 18.03 16.32 13.24
N LEU A 190 17.34 16.14 12.11
CA LEU A 190 17.54 15.00 11.22
C LEU A 190 18.13 15.42 9.87
N PRO A 191 19.15 14.71 9.35
CA PRO A 191 19.73 15.02 8.04
C PRO A 191 18.72 14.85 6.90
N PHE A 192 18.48 15.93 6.16
CA PHE A 192 17.56 15.98 5.01
C PHE A 192 17.83 14.86 3.99
N ASP A 193 19.09 14.72 3.56
CA ASP A 193 19.50 13.78 2.53
C ASP A 193 19.51 12.31 3.00
N ARG A 194 19.22 12.03 4.28
CA ARG A 194 19.03 10.66 4.78
C ARG A 194 17.56 10.29 4.92
N THR A 195 16.67 11.26 5.08
CA THR A 195 15.24 11.06 5.35
C THR A 195 14.38 11.21 4.11
N ILE A 196 14.66 12.21 3.27
CA ILE A 196 13.85 12.58 2.11
C ILE A 196 14.47 12.03 0.82
N LYS A 197 13.63 11.54 -0.10
CA LYS A 197 14.06 11.11 -1.44
C LYS A 197 14.14 12.37 -2.30
N VAL A 198 15.37 12.71 -2.70
CA VAL A 198 15.64 13.73 -3.71
C VAL A 198 15.80 13.00 -5.04
N SER A 199 14.96 13.34 -6.00
CA SER A 199 14.96 12.75 -7.34
C SER A 199 15.02 13.89 -8.35
N LEU A 200 16.07 13.93 -9.17
CA LEU A 200 16.16 14.88 -10.28
C LEU A 200 15.09 14.59 -11.34
N THR A 201 14.77 13.31 -11.54
CA THR A 201 13.77 12.83 -12.50
C THR A 201 12.33 13.19 -12.13
N GLU A 202 12.01 13.29 -10.83
CA GLU A 202 10.66 13.60 -10.36
C GLU A 202 10.46 15.12 -10.11
N ARG A 203 11.40 15.98 -10.55
CA ARG A 203 11.43 17.43 -10.24
C ARG A 203 11.23 17.69 -8.75
N LEU A 204 11.90 16.90 -7.91
CA LEU A 204 11.86 16.97 -6.46
C LEU A 204 13.23 17.41 -5.95
N THR A 205 13.58 18.68 -6.22
CA THR A 205 14.82 19.27 -5.72
C THR A 205 14.72 19.57 -4.23
N LYS A 206 15.87 19.60 -3.55
CA LYS A 206 15.96 19.94 -2.12
C LYS A 206 15.31 21.29 -1.82
N GLU A 207 15.52 22.28 -2.69
CA GLU A 207 14.97 23.63 -2.57
C GLU A 207 13.43 23.61 -2.58
N GLN A 208 12.82 22.94 -3.58
CA GLN A 208 11.36 22.85 -3.69
C GLN A 208 10.73 22.15 -2.47
N ILE A 209 11.33 21.07 -1.98
CA ILE A 209 10.81 20.36 -0.81
C ILE A 209 11.00 21.21 0.46
N SER A 210 12.15 21.88 0.59
CA SER A 210 12.41 22.78 1.72
C SER A 210 11.45 23.97 1.77
N ALA A 211 11.02 24.48 0.60
CA ALA A 211 10.01 25.52 0.50
C ALA A 211 8.58 25.03 0.83
N ARG A 212 8.27 23.75 0.54
CA ARG A 212 6.95 23.15 0.84
C ARG A 212 6.79 22.77 2.31
N LEU A 213 7.86 22.35 2.99
CA LEU A 213 7.83 21.94 4.40
C LEU A 213 7.15 22.95 5.35
N PRO A 214 7.50 24.25 5.36
CA PRO A 214 6.92 25.21 6.28
C PRO A 214 5.43 25.49 6.01
N MET A 215 4.95 25.29 4.78
CA MET A 215 3.53 25.46 4.42
C MET A 215 2.70 24.21 4.72
N ASN A 216 3.25 23.03 4.40
CA ASN A 216 2.52 21.77 4.55
C ASN A 216 2.43 21.31 6.01
N LEU A 217 3.46 21.54 6.84
CA LEU A 217 3.48 21.08 8.23
C LEU A 217 2.37 21.69 9.11
N PRO A 218 2.14 23.03 9.12
CA PRO A 218 1.03 23.61 9.87
C PRO A 218 -0.33 23.13 9.39
N THR A 219 -0.51 23.02 8.06
CA THR A 219 -1.74 22.51 7.44
C THR A 219 -2.01 21.07 7.86
N LEU A 220 -0.98 20.21 7.86
CA LEU A 220 -1.09 18.84 8.33
C LEU A 220 -1.47 18.77 9.81
N LYS A 221 -0.84 19.58 10.69
CA LYS A 221 -1.19 19.63 12.11
C LYS A 221 -2.66 20.03 12.33
N HIS A 222 -3.16 21.01 11.59
CA HIS A 222 -4.56 21.43 11.66
C HIS A 222 -5.51 20.32 11.21
N LEU A 223 -5.23 19.69 10.06
CA LEU A 223 -6.03 18.58 9.54
C LEU A 223 -6.01 17.36 10.48
N MET A 224 -4.87 17.06 11.10
CA MET A 224 -4.74 15.98 12.08
C MET A 224 -5.58 16.23 13.33
N HIS A 225 -5.58 17.47 13.83
CA HIS A 225 -6.38 17.84 14.99
C HIS A 225 -7.89 17.76 14.67
N ALA A 226 -8.30 18.21 13.49
CA ALA A 226 -9.67 18.05 13.01
C ALA A 226 -10.05 16.56 12.87
N GLN A 227 -9.15 15.73 12.33
CA GLN A 227 -9.38 14.30 12.16
C GLN A 227 -9.68 13.57 13.48
N ARG A 228 -8.97 13.92 14.56
CA ARG A 228 -9.22 13.40 15.91
C ARG A 228 -10.62 13.76 16.41
N GLY A 229 -11.06 14.99 16.19
CA GLY A 229 -12.41 15.45 16.52
C GLY A 229 -13.49 14.70 15.75
N LEU A 230 -13.32 14.55 14.43
CA LEU A 230 -14.24 13.79 13.59
C LEU A 230 -14.37 12.34 14.04
N PHE A 231 -13.25 11.69 14.39
CA PHE A 231 -13.26 10.33 14.90
C PHE A 231 -13.93 10.19 16.26
N ALA A 232 -13.76 11.17 17.16
CA ALA A 232 -14.46 11.20 18.43
C ALA A 232 -15.99 11.25 18.22
N THR A 233 -16.46 12.03 17.24
CA THR A 233 -17.88 12.06 16.84
C THR A 233 -18.36 10.75 16.22
N LEU A 234 -17.50 10.04 15.48
CA LEU A 234 -17.84 8.73 14.91
C LEU A 234 -18.00 7.64 16.00
N ILE A 235 -17.20 7.69 17.06
CA ILE A 235 -17.28 6.75 18.20
C ILE A 235 -18.37 7.14 19.20
N SER A 236 -18.74 8.42 19.28
CA SER A 236 -19.70 8.87 20.28
C SER A 236 -21.08 8.24 20.07
N HIS A 237 -21.70 7.83 21.18
CA HIS A 237 -23.03 7.25 21.16
C HIS A 237 -24.11 8.34 21.08
N SER A 238 -23.79 9.56 21.50
CA SER A 238 -24.68 10.72 21.53
C SER A 238 -24.81 11.46 20.18
N ALA A 239 -23.95 11.20 19.20
CA ALA A 239 -24.02 11.88 17.91
C ALA A 239 -25.18 11.37 17.05
N THR A 240 -25.87 12.32 16.40
CA THR A 240 -26.97 12.02 15.49
C THR A 240 -26.48 11.23 14.26
N PRO A 241 -27.35 10.40 13.63
CA PRO A 241 -26.98 9.65 12.42
C PRO A 241 -26.53 10.55 11.25
N GLU A 242 -27.05 11.77 11.17
CA GLU A 242 -26.65 12.77 10.17
C GLU A 242 -25.27 13.34 10.45
N ALA A 243 -24.98 13.72 11.70
CA ALA A 243 -23.65 14.17 12.12
C ALA A 243 -22.59 13.07 11.91
N LYS A 244 -22.94 11.79 12.10
CA LYS A 244 -22.03 10.67 11.81
C LYS A 244 -21.78 10.51 10.31
N ARG A 245 -22.79 10.73 9.47
CA ARG A 245 -22.65 10.68 8.00
C ARG A 245 -21.77 11.81 7.48
N SER A 246 -22.01 13.06 7.91
CA SER A 246 -21.16 14.20 7.53
C SER A 246 -19.73 14.02 8.04
N ALA A 247 -19.56 13.65 9.31
CA ALA A 247 -18.24 13.39 9.88
C ALA A 247 -17.48 12.29 9.14
N ARG A 248 -18.17 11.26 8.63
CA ARG A 248 -17.55 10.20 7.82
C ARG A 248 -17.05 10.72 6.48
N GLN A 249 -17.84 11.56 5.79
CA GLN A 249 -17.43 12.16 4.52
C GLN A 249 -16.22 13.09 4.72
N ASP A 250 -16.27 13.96 5.72
CA ASP A 250 -15.16 14.86 6.06
C ASP A 250 -13.92 14.09 6.49
N TYR A 251 -14.09 12.99 7.25
CA TYR A 251 -12.98 12.12 7.65
C TYR A 251 -12.25 11.54 6.43
N LEU A 252 -13.00 11.08 5.42
CA LEU A 252 -12.42 10.52 4.19
C LEU A 252 -11.74 11.61 3.34
N ARG A 253 -12.38 12.78 3.22
CA ARG A 253 -11.84 13.93 2.47
C ARG A 253 -10.55 14.45 3.10
N ASN A 254 -10.52 14.66 4.42
CA ASN A 254 -9.35 15.11 5.14
C ASN A 254 -8.21 14.09 5.07
N ARG A 255 -8.53 12.79 5.15
CA ARG A 255 -7.55 11.72 4.99
C ARG A 255 -6.88 11.76 3.61
N GLY A 256 -7.65 11.99 2.54
CA GLY A 256 -7.11 12.16 1.18
C GLY A 256 -6.17 13.36 1.07
N LYS A 257 -6.59 14.52 1.61
CA LYS A 257 -5.76 15.74 1.65
C LYS A 257 -4.47 15.56 2.45
N MET A 258 -4.53 14.93 3.62
CA MET A 258 -3.33 14.67 4.42
C MET A 258 -2.37 13.74 3.68
N LEU A 259 -2.90 12.72 2.98
CA LEU A 259 -2.09 11.81 2.20
C LEU A 259 -1.36 12.53 1.05
N SER A 260 -2.06 13.38 0.27
CA SER A 260 -1.43 14.13 -0.82
C SER A 260 -0.32 15.05 -0.33
N LEU A 261 -0.57 15.79 0.76
CA LEU A 261 0.42 16.70 1.36
C LEU A 261 1.68 15.97 1.87
N VAL A 262 1.54 14.76 2.42
CA VAL A 262 2.68 13.95 2.86
C VAL A 262 3.39 13.30 1.67
N GLU A 263 2.67 12.91 0.62
CA GLU A 263 3.26 12.35 -0.59
C GLU A 263 4.17 13.34 -1.32
N GLU A 264 3.80 14.63 -1.34
CA GLU A 264 4.59 15.74 -1.91
C GLU A 264 5.94 15.96 -1.21
N LEU A 265 6.09 15.51 0.04
CA LEU A 265 7.32 15.65 0.84
C LEU A 265 8.27 14.45 0.70
N SER A 266 7.91 13.46 -0.14
CA SER A 266 8.76 12.36 -0.63
C SER A 266 9.63 11.63 0.43
N LEU A 267 9.07 11.29 1.58
CA LEU A 267 9.79 10.50 2.60
C LEU A 267 10.25 9.13 2.07
N ARG A 268 11.50 8.73 2.39
CA ARG A 268 12.07 7.43 1.99
C ARG A 268 11.38 6.25 2.67
N THR A 269 11.15 5.18 1.91
CA THR A 269 10.51 3.94 2.39
C THR A 269 11.20 3.31 3.60
N ARG A 270 12.54 3.43 3.72
CA ARG A 270 13.31 2.91 4.86
C ARG A 270 12.87 3.50 6.21
N ARG A 271 12.35 4.73 6.23
CA ARG A 271 11.84 5.37 7.45
C ARG A 271 10.42 4.96 7.78
N VAL A 272 9.62 4.65 6.76
CA VAL A 272 8.21 4.27 6.94
C VAL A 272 8.09 2.78 7.30
N GLN A 273 8.95 1.91 6.75
CA GLN A 273 8.87 0.46 6.94
C GLN A 273 8.81 -0.01 8.42
N PRO A 274 9.60 0.55 9.38
CA PRO A 274 9.50 0.18 10.79
C PRO A 274 8.13 0.44 11.42
N LEU A 275 7.40 1.48 10.95
CA LEU A 275 6.07 1.84 11.46
C LEU A 275 5.05 0.71 11.25
N MET A 276 5.29 -0.19 10.28
CA MET A 276 4.46 -1.37 10.08
C MET A 276 4.54 -2.33 11.28
N GLN A 277 5.73 -2.55 11.85
CA GLN A 277 5.89 -3.43 13.02
C GLN A 277 5.19 -2.85 14.24
N GLU A 278 5.26 -1.53 14.41
CA GLU A 278 4.54 -0.83 15.48
C GLU A 278 3.01 -0.92 15.30
N LEU A 279 2.51 -0.73 14.09
CA LEU A 279 1.09 -0.92 13.77
C LEU A 279 0.60 -2.33 14.05
N GLU A 280 1.39 -3.36 13.69
CA GLU A 280 1.06 -4.75 14.03
C GLU A 280 1.03 -4.97 15.54
N GLY A 281 1.96 -4.38 16.29
CA GLY A 281 1.98 -4.42 17.75
C GLY A 281 0.71 -3.80 18.35
N LEU A 282 0.29 -2.64 17.85
CA LEU A 282 -0.96 -1.97 18.26
C LEU A 282 -2.18 -2.83 17.92
N SER A 283 -2.23 -3.43 16.72
CA SER A 283 -3.32 -4.34 16.33
C SER A 283 -3.43 -5.54 17.26
N ARG A 284 -2.31 -6.20 17.58
CA ARG A 284 -2.29 -7.36 18.49
C ARG A 284 -2.75 -6.96 19.89
N ARG A 285 -2.33 -5.79 20.39
CA ARG A 285 -2.78 -5.29 21.70
C ARG A 285 -4.27 -4.99 21.72
N MET A 286 -4.81 -4.36 20.67
CA MET A 286 -6.26 -4.13 20.54
C MET A 286 -7.06 -5.43 20.53
N ASP A 287 -6.58 -6.44 19.79
CA ASP A 287 -7.21 -7.75 19.69
C ASP A 287 -7.21 -8.48 21.04
N TYR A 288 -6.08 -8.43 21.75
CA TYR A 288 -5.95 -8.94 23.11
C TYR A 288 -6.93 -8.26 24.07
N LEU A 289 -7.00 -6.92 24.08
CA LEU A 289 -7.93 -6.19 24.94
C LEU A 289 -9.39 -6.50 24.60
N GLN A 290 -9.72 -6.70 23.32
CA GLN A 290 -11.06 -7.09 22.91
C GLN A 290 -11.43 -8.49 23.43
N GLY A 291 -10.50 -9.45 23.36
CA GLY A 291 -10.66 -10.79 23.93
C GLY A 291 -10.79 -10.76 25.45
N HIS A 292 -9.87 -10.05 26.10
CA HIS A 292 -9.86 -9.86 27.55
C HIS A 292 -11.16 -9.20 28.06
N LEU A 293 -11.69 -8.22 27.33
CA LEU A 293 -12.97 -7.59 27.68
C LEU A 293 -14.16 -8.58 27.60
N LYS A 294 -14.15 -9.51 26.65
CA LYS A 294 -15.17 -10.55 26.56
C LYS A 294 -15.08 -11.52 27.73
N GLN A 295 -13.85 -11.92 28.08
CA GLN A 295 -13.59 -12.80 29.22
C GLN A 295 -13.99 -12.16 30.55
N LEU A 296 -13.58 -10.92 30.83
CA LEU A 296 -13.96 -10.20 32.04
C LEU A 296 -15.48 -10.04 32.20
N LYS A 297 -16.21 -9.88 31.09
CA LYS A 297 -17.67 -9.85 31.10
C LYS A 297 -18.28 -11.21 31.40
N ALA A 298 -17.71 -12.29 30.87
CA ALA A 298 -18.17 -13.65 31.11
C ALA A 298 -17.93 -14.09 32.56
N GLU A 299 -16.80 -13.69 33.15
CA GLU A 299 -16.44 -13.96 34.54
C GLU A 299 -17.19 -13.09 35.56
N GLY A 300 -18.00 -12.12 35.11
CA GLY A 300 -18.68 -11.19 36.01
C GLY A 300 -17.73 -10.29 36.81
N ALA A 301 -16.55 -9.98 36.24
CA ALA A 301 -15.52 -9.21 36.93
C ALA A 301 -16.00 -7.80 37.34
N SER A 302 -15.36 -7.24 38.37
CA SER A 302 -15.66 -5.90 38.89
C SER A 302 -15.73 -4.83 37.79
N VAL A 303 -16.70 -3.92 37.94
CA VAL A 303 -16.92 -2.77 37.03
C VAL A 303 -15.63 -1.99 36.78
N ASN A 304 -14.77 -1.84 37.80
CA ASN A 304 -13.50 -1.11 37.70
C ASN A 304 -12.49 -1.76 36.73
N ARG A 305 -12.44 -3.10 36.69
CA ARG A 305 -11.53 -3.81 35.76
C ARG A 305 -12.02 -3.68 34.32
N ILE A 306 -13.34 -3.75 34.13
CA ILE A 306 -13.96 -3.58 32.82
C ILE A 306 -13.78 -2.14 32.30
N THR A 307 -13.94 -1.13 33.16
CA THR A 307 -13.76 0.27 32.77
C THR A 307 -12.30 0.57 32.41
N LEU A 308 -11.33 0.05 33.17
CA LEU A 308 -9.90 0.22 32.87
C LEU A 308 -9.54 -0.37 31.49
N ALA A 309 -9.94 -1.62 31.22
CA ALA A 309 -9.71 -2.26 29.92
C ALA A 309 -10.41 -1.53 28.77
N ARG A 310 -11.61 -0.98 28.99
CA ARG A 310 -12.32 -0.13 28.02
C ARG A 310 -11.58 1.18 27.75
N GLN A 311 -11.06 1.83 28.79
CA GLN A 311 -10.30 3.08 28.66
C GLN A 311 -9.01 2.85 27.88
N GLU A 312 -8.29 1.76 28.16
CA GLU A 312 -7.09 1.39 27.41
C GLU A 312 -7.41 1.14 25.93
N LEU A 313 -8.45 0.35 25.64
CA LEU A 313 -8.88 0.09 24.27
C LEU A 313 -9.27 1.40 23.55
N LYS A 314 -10.03 2.27 24.21
CA LYS A 314 -10.41 3.59 23.68
C LYS A 314 -9.19 4.47 23.43
N ALA A 315 -8.19 4.46 24.31
CA ALA A 315 -6.96 5.23 24.14
C ALA A 315 -6.18 4.75 22.90
N LEU A 316 -6.05 3.43 22.70
CA LEU A 316 -5.44 2.88 21.50
C LEU A 316 -6.23 3.24 20.23
N MET A 317 -7.56 3.18 20.29
CA MET A 317 -8.42 3.58 19.15
C MET A 317 -8.25 5.07 18.83
N MET A 318 -8.15 5.94 19.84
CA MET A 318 -7.89 7.37 19.63
C MET A 318 -6.47 7.65 19.10
N LYS A 319 -5.51 6.79 19.42
CA LYS A 319 -4.13 6.87 18.89
C LYS A 319 -4.07 6.49 17.41
N THR A 320 -4.77 5.45 16.99
CA THR A 320 -4.73 4.96 15.58
C THR A 320 -5.85 5.53 14.70
N LEU A 321 -6.86 6.15 15.31
CA LEU A 321 -8.13 6.56 14.70
C LEU A 321 -8.89 5.43 13.99
N GLU A 322 -8.80 4.22 14.56
CA GLU A 322 -9.37 3.01 13.95
C GLU A 322 -9.98 2.04 14.95
N SER A 323 -10.90 1.22 14.45
CA SER A 323 -11.42 0.07 15.18
C SER A 323 -10.45 -1.12 15.10
N PRO A 324 -10.49 -2.05 16.07
CA PRO A 324 -9.68 -3.27 16.04
C PRO A 324 -9.85 -4.07 14.74
N SER A 325 -11.09 -4.21 14.25
CA SER A 325 -11.38 -4.91 12.99
C SER A 325 -10.75 -4.23 11.78
N SER A 326 -10.84 -2.90 11.70
CA SER A 326 -10.29 -2.12 10.59
C SER A 326 -8.76 -2.14 10.59
N LEU A 327 -8.14 -1.97 11.76
CA LEU A 327 -6.70 -1.99 11.90
C LEU A 327 -6.12 -3.37 11.54
N ARG A 328 -6.76 -4.46 11.99
CA ARG A 328 -6.38 -5.83 11.64
C ARG A 328 -6.43 -6.07 10.13
N LYS A 329 -7.55 -5.71 9.48
CA LYS A 329 -7.72 -5.81 8.02
C LYS A 329 -6.63 -5.03 7.29
N ARG A 330 -6.28 -3.82 7.76
CA ARG A 330 -5.18 -3.07 7.16
C ARG A 330 -3.83 -3.75 7.35
N CYS A 331 -3.50 -4.21 8.55
CA CYS A 331 -2.22 -4.88 8.80
C CYS A 331 -2.06 -6.11 7.91
N GLN A 332 -3.13 -6.87 7.68
CA GLN A 332 -3.12 -7.99 6.74
C GLN A 332 -2.86 -7.53 5.30
N GLY A 333 -3.53 -6.47 4.83
CA GLY A 333 -3.30 -5.89 3.50
C GLY A 333 -1.87 -5.36 3.31
N LEU A 334 -1.34 -4.63 4.30
CA LEU A 334 0.03 -4.12 4.28
C LEU A 334 1.07 -5.25 4.29
N ARG A 335 0.83 -6.33 5.04
CA ARG A 335 1.70 -7.51 5.04
C ARG A 335 1.74 -8.17 3.66
N LYS A 336 0.60 -8.28 2.96
CA LYS A 336 0.54 -8.80 1.59
C LYS A 336 1.36 -7.92 0.63
N GLN A 337 1.15 -6.61 0.66
CA GLN A 337 1.89 -5.66 -0.18
C GLN A 337 3.41 -5.65 0.10
N LEU A 338 3.82 -5.79 1.36
CA LEU A 338 5.23 -5.88 1.71
C LEU A 338 5.87 -7.17 1.17
N LYS A 339 5.17 -8.31 1.30
CA LYS A 339 5.62 -9.59 0.72
C LYS A 339 5.79 -9.50 -0.79
N GLU A 340 4.85 -8.85 -1.47
CA GLU A 340 4.92 -8.61 -2.91
C GLU A 340 6.14 -7.75 -3.27
N PHE A 341 6.32 -6.61 -2.60
CA PHE A 341 7.49 -5.75 -2.79
C PHE A 341 8.81 -6.49 -2.55
N ASP A 342 8.91 -7.28 -1.49
CA ASP A 342 10.11 -8.06 -1.17
C ASP A 342 10.35 -9.18 -2.19
N ARG A 343 9.29 -9.80 -2.71
CA ARG A 343 9.38 -10.84 -3.76
C ARG A 343 9.99 -10.27 -5.03
N VAL A 344 9.44 -9.18 -5.57
CA VAL A 344 9.94 -8.56 -6.81
C VAL A 344 11.37 -8.04 -6.61
N LYS A 345 11.68 -7.49 -5.43
CA LYS A 345 13.04 -7.07 -5.10
C LYS A 345 14.03 -8.24 -5.06
N ARG A 346 13.62 -9.40 -4.51
CA ARG A 346 14.45 -10.62 -4.50
C ARG A 346 14.66 -11.15 -5.90
N GLU A 347 13.63 -11.14 -6.74
CA GLU A 347 13.69 -11.55 -8.14
C GLU A 347 14.77 -10.76 -8.90
N LEU A 348 14.69 -9.43 -8.89
CA LEU A 348 15.71 -8.56 -9.51
C LEU A 348 17.13 -8.80 -8.92
N SER A 349 17.22 -9.01 -7.59
CA SER A 349 18.51 -9.25 -6.93
C SER A 349 19.09 -10.61 -7.32
N SER A 350 18.25 -11.63 -7.50
CA SER A 350 18.63 -13.00 -7.83
C SER A 350 19.17 -13.11 -9.26
N SER A 351 18.59 -12.38 -10.20
CA SER A 351 19.08 -12.30 -11.58
C SER A 351 20.45 -11.62 -11.68
N ASN A 352 20.74 -10.70 -10.75
CA ASN A 352 22.02 -9.98 -10.69
C ASN A 352 23.15 -10.72 -9.97
N LEU A 353 22.93 -11.94 -9.45
CA LEU A 353 23.95 -12.70 -8.72
C LEU A 353 25.20 -12.98 -9.58
N ARG A 354 25.02 -13.25 -10.88
CA ARG A 354 26.13 -13.54 -11.80
C ARG A 354 27.08 -12.35 -11.97
N LEU A 355 26.53 -11.12 -11.96
CA LEU A 355 27.31 -9.88 -11.99
C LEU A 355 28.15 -9.74 -10.71
N VAL A 356 27.59 -10.05 -9.55
CA VAL A 356 28.34 -10.00 -8.28
C VAL A 356 29.52 -10.97 -8.30
N VAL A 357 29.32 -12.20 -8.79
CA VAL A 357 30.41 -13.19 -8.91
C VAL A 357 31.48 -12.75 -9.91
N SER A 358 31.10 -12.16 -11.05
CA SER A 358 32.07 -11.68 -12.05
C SER A 358 32.93 -10.53 -11.50
N ILE A 359 32.36 -9.66 -10.69
CA ILE A 359 33.08 -8.60 -9.97
C ILE A 359 33.96 -9.21 -8.88
N ALA A 360 33.42 -10.07 -8.02
CA ALA A 360 34.14 -10.69 -6.90
C ALA A 360 35.36 -11.50 -7.36
N LYS A 361 35.28 -12.18 -8.52
CA LYS A 361 36.42 -12.88 -9.13
C LYS A 361 37.65 -11.98 -9.31
N LYS A 362 37.49 -10.67 -9.55
CA LYS A 362 38.59 -9.71 -9.69
C LYS A 362 39.35 -9.43 -8.39
N TYR A 363 38.77 -9.79 -7.24
CA TYR A 363 39.30 -9.50 -5.91
C TYR A 363 39.74 -10.76 -5.14
N ARG A 364 39.84 -11.92 -5.81
CA ARG A 364 39.99 -13.26 -5.20
C ARG A 364 41.20 -13.46 -4.25
N ASN A 365 42.18 -12.56 -4.22
CA ASN A 365 43.42 -12.70 -3.43
C ASN A 365 43.79 -11.40 -2.69
N ARG A 366 42.82 -10.64 -2.18
CA ARG A 366 43.05 -9.33 -1.54
C ARG A 366 42.85 -9.30 -0.02
N GLY A 367 42.81 -10.47 0.62
CA GLY A 367 42.34 -10.62 2.01
C GLY A 367 40.85 -10.37 2.10
#